data_AF-A0A8T5R110-F1
#
_entry.id   AF-A0A8T5R110-F1
#
_cell.length_a   1.000
_cell.length_b   1.000
_cell.length_c   1.000
_cell.angle_alpha   90.00
_cell.angle_beta   90.00
_cell.angle_gamma   90.00
#
_symmetry.space_group_name_H-M   'P 1'
#
loop_
_entity.id
_entity.type
_entity.pdbx_description
1 polymer ?
#
loop_
_entity_poly.entity_id
_entity_poly.type
_entity_poly.pdbx_seq_one_letter_code
_entity_poly.pdbx_strand_id
1 'polypeptide(L)'
;MTDLSLPPTYSEYTSVDPAPSAPVDTEERLEARLMDTSMPMFERMKAIFTLRNLGTDRAVDAIGRALIEDRSALMRHEAAYVLGQVQSPHAIPVLERALFGDTHVMVRHEAAEALGNIMDDRVLPLLERGLVDPDEEVVESCEVAIDNQRYLRSKRFEAFAAE
;
A
#
# COMPACT_ATOMS: atom_id res chain seq x y z
N MET A 1 12.95 -17.20 22.05
CA MET A 1 13.92 -16.13 21.69
C MET A 1 13.87 -16.01 20.19
N THR A 2 13.18 -14.98 19.70
CA THR A 2 13.05 -14.72 18.27
C THR A 2 14.42 -14.31 17.73
N ASP A 3 14.88 -14.99 16.70
CA ASP A 3 16.15 -14.72 16.04
C ASP A 3 16.04 -13.39 15.27
N LEU A 4 16.73 -12.37 15.77
CA LEU A 4 16.74 -10.99 15.23
C LEU A 4 17.70 -10.83 14.04
N SER A 5 18.37 -11.90 13.59
CA SER A 5 19.34 -11.85 12.49
C SER A 5 18.72 -11.95 11.09
N LEU A 6 17.42 -12.23 11.00
CA LEU A 6 16.68 -12.25 9.74
C LEU A 6 15.92 -10.93 9.57
N PRO A 7 15.94 -10.30 8.37
CA PRO A 7 15.09 -9.15 8.11
C PRO A 7 13.62 -9.55 8.37
N PRO A 8 12.78 -8.68 8.97
CA PRO A 8 11.38 -8.99 9.24
C PRO A 8 10.65 -9.14 7.91
N THR A 9 10.66 -10.34 7.35
CA THR A 9 9.98 -10.65 6.09
C THR A 9 8.58 -11.19 6.32
N TYR A 10 8.21 -11.44 7.58
CA TYR A 10 6.86 -11.87 7.96
C TYR A 10 6.44 -11.27 9.28
N SER A 11 5.27 -10.64 9.29
CA SER A 11 4.53 -10.26 10.50
C SER A 11 4.24 -11.50 11.35
N GLU A 12 4.37 -11.38 12.68
CA GLU A 12 3.96 -12.41 13.65
C GLU A 12 2.46 -12.76 13.52
N TYR A 13 1.67 -11.80 13.03
CA TYR A 13 0.28 -11.96 12.67
C TYR A 13 0.20 -12.11 11.14
N THR A 14 -0.04 -13.34 10.67
CA THR A 14 -0.20 -13.62 9.24
C THR A 14 -1.50 -13.01 8.74
N SER A 15 -1.41 -12.01 7.86
CA SER A 15 -2.59 -11.52 7.13
C SER A 15 -3.06 -12.64 6.19
N VAL A 16 -4.37 -12.93 6.22
CA VAL A 16 -4.99 -13.88 5.30
C VAL A 16 -5.67 -13.08 4.21
N ASP A 17 -5.15 -13.18 2.99
CA ASP A 17 -5.73 -12.51 1.83
C ASP A 17 -7.18 -12.98 1.61
N PRO A 18 -8.12 -12.08 1.24
CA PRO A 18 -9.50 -12.44 0.93
C PRO A 18 -9.63 -13.33 -0.32
N ALA A 19 -8.59 -13.41 -1.15
CA ALA A 19 -8.49 -14.32 -2.29
C ALA A 19 -7.07 -14.86 -2.45
N PRO A 20 -6.89 -16.11 -2.93
CA PRO A 20 -5.57 -16.58 -3.30
C PRO A 20 -5.02 -15.80 -4.50
N SER A 21 -3.70 -15.69 -4.64
CA SER A 21 -3.10 -15.15 -5.87
C SER A 21 -3.50 -15.99 -7.11
N ALA A 22 -3.64 -15.33 -8.25
CA ALA A 22 -3.75 -16.02 -9.53
C ALA A 22 -2.43 -16.75 -9.87
N PRO A 23 -2.47 -17.81 -10.71
CA PRO A 23 -1.26 -18.38 -11.27
C PRO A 23 -0.39 -17.28 -11.89
N VAL A 24 0.94 -17.40 -11.72
CA VAL A 24 1.88 -16.44 -12.31
C VAL A 24 1.64 -16.35 -13.81
N ASP A 25 1.41 -15.14 -14.28
CA ASP A 25 1.08 -14.78 -15.65
C ASP A 25 1.89 -13.50 -15.99
N THR A 26 1.88 -13.08 -17.25
CA THR A 26 2.54 -11.82 -17.65
C THR A 26 1.86 -10.63 -16.97
N GLU A 27 2.63 -9.62 -16.57
CA GLU A 27 2.10 -8.40 -15.92
C GLU A 27 1.03 -7.71 -16.78
N GLU A 28 1.18 -7.71 -18.11
CA GLU A 28 0.17 -7.22 -19.07
C GLU A 28 -1.18 -7.90 -18.90
N ARG A 29 -1.18 -9.23 -18.75
CA ARG A 29 -2.40 -10.03 -18.62
C ARG A 29 -3.02 -9.89 -17.24
N LEU A 30 -2.20 -9.74 -16.20
CA LEU A 30 -2.67 -9.48 -14.85
C LEU A 30 -3.30 -8.09 -14.76
N GLU A 31 -2.68 -7.06 -15.33
CA GLU A 31 -3.26 -5.71 -15.43
C GLU A 31 -4.58 -5.75 -16.21
N ALA A 32 -4.62 -6.41 -17.37
CA ALA A 32 -5.84 -6.52 -18.16
C ALA A 32 -7.00 -7.17 -17.38
N ARG A 33 -6.72 -8.23 -16.60
CA ARG A 33 -7.73 -8.86 -15.71
C ARG A 33 -8.14 -7.93 -14.57
N LEU A 34 -7.17 -7.27 -13.93
CA LEU A 34 -7.43 -6.32 -12.85
C LEU A 34 -8.36 -5.19 -13.33
N MET A 35 -8.13 -4.65 -14.53
CA MET A 35 -8.88 -3.53 -15.09
C MET A 35 -10.18 -3.94 -15.80
N ASP A 36 -10.45 -5.23 -15.99
CA ASP A 36 -11.69 -5.71 -16.62
C ASP A 36 -12.86 -5.68 -15.62
N THR A 37 -13.61 -4.57 -15.64
CA THR A 37 -14.76 -4.37 -14.75
C THR A 37 -15.97 -5.28 -15.05
N SER A 38 -15.92 -6.10 -16.11
CA SER A 38 -16.91 -7.15 -16.37
C SER A 38 -16.60 -8.46 -15.63
N MET A 39 -15.34 -8.64 -15.20
CA MET A 39 -14.94 -9.80 -14.39
C MET A 39 -15.48 -9.68 -12.95
N PRO A 40 -15.79 -10.83 -12.30
CA PRO A 40 -16.13 -10.84 -10.88
C PRO A 40 -15.02 -10.23 -10.03
N MET A 41 -15.39 -9.49 -8.98
CA MET A 41 -14.45 -8.85 -8.05
C MET A 41 -13.38 -9.83 -7.55
N PHE A 42 -13.79 -11.06 -7.23
CA PHE A 42 -12.89 -12.11 -6.77
C PHE A 42 -11.76 -12.40 -7.76
N GLU A 43 -12.04 -12.55 -9.05
CA GLU A 43 -11.01 -12.84 -10.07
C GLU A 43 -10.06 -11.66 -10.28
N ARG A 44 -10.57 -10.45 -10.17
CA ARG A 44 -9.76 -9.22 -10.21
C ARG A 44 -8.84 -9.14 -8.99
N MET A 45 -9.31 -9.58 -7.83
CA MET A 45 -8.51 -9.67 -6.60
C MET A 45 -7.38 -10.68 -6.70
N LYS A 46 -7.63 -11.83 -7.34
CA LYS A 46 -6.55 -12.79 -7.59
C LYS A 46 -5.42 -12.16 -8.43
N ALA A 47 -5.76 -11.32 -9.40
CA ALA A 47 -4.78 -10.60 -10.21
C ALA A 47 -4.00 -9.55 -9.41
N ILE A 48 -4.68 -8.77 -8.55
CA ILE A 48 -4.01 -7.75 -7.73
C ILE A 48 -3.00 -8.38 -6.75
N PHE A 49 -3.34 -9.51 -6.12
CA PHE A 49 -2.43 -10.22 -5.22
C PHE A 49 -1.26 -10.87 -5.95
N THR A 50 -1.44 -11.32 -7.20
CA THR A 50 -0.29 -11.79 -8.00
C THR A 50 0.64 -10.63 -8.34
N LEU A 51 0.10 -9.47 -8.76
CA LEU A 51 0.89 -8.26 -9.03
C LEU A 51 1.67 -7.81 -7.78
N ARG A 52 1.02 -7.82 -6.60
CA ARG A 52 1.69 -7.57 -5.31
C ARG A 52 2.91 -8.46 -5.12
N ASN A 53 2.72 -9.77 -5.32
CA ASN A 53 3.76 -10.75 -5.09
C ASN A 53 4.91 -10.61 -6.11
N LEU A 54 4.66 -10.05 -7.29
CA LEU A 54 5.71 -9.73 -8.26
C LEU A 54 6.56 -8.52 -7.81
N GLY A 55 5.91 -7.48 -7.28
CA GLY A 55 6.59 -6.33 -6.64
C GLY A 55 7.48 -5.49 -7.57
N THR A 56 7.41 -5.70 -8.88
CA THR A 56 8.11 -4.92 -9.92
C THR A 56 7.48 -3.53 -10.07
N ASP A 57 8.25 -2.57 -10.58
CA ASP A 57 7.72 -1.22 -10.87
C ASP A 57 6.52 -1.26 -11.83
N ARG A 58 6.54 -2.17 -12.81
CA ARG A 58 5.42 -2.38 -13.73
C ARG A 58 4.19 -2.98 -13.03
N ALA A 59 4.37 -3.87 -12.06
CA ALA A 59 3.26 -4.37 -11.26
C ALA A 59 2.70 -3.26 -10.35
N VAL A 60 3.57 -2.43 -9.76
CA VAL A 60 3.18 -1.23 -9.00
C VAL A 60 2.40 -0.25 -9.87
N ASP A 61 2.82 -0.02 -11.11
CA ASP A 61 2.09 0.82 -12.08
C ASP A 61 0.70 0.25 -12.39
N ALA A 62 0.60 -1.07 -12.60
CA ALA A 62 -0.67 -1.75 -12.84
C ALA A 62 -1.64 -1.64 -11.65
N ILE A 63 -1.14 -1.83 -10.42
CA ILE A 63 -1.94 -1.67 -9.20
C ILE A 63 -2.32 -0.19 -9.01
N GLY A 64 -1.38 0.73 -9.23
CA GLY A 64 -1.62 2.17 -9.16
C GLY A 64 -2.69 2.65 -10.16
N ARG A 65 -2.75 2.03 -11.34
CA ARG A 65 -3.82 2.30 -12.30
C ARG A 65 -5.19 1.91 -11.74
N ALA A 66 -5.31 0.75 -11.09
CA ALA A 66 -6.55 0.33 -10.44
C ALA A 66 -6.94 1.27 -9.28
N LEU A 67 -5.96 1.71 -8.48
CA LEU A 67 -6.16 2.69 -7.40
C LEU A 67 -6.79 3.99 -7.90
N ILE A 68 -6.51 4.40 -9.14
CA ILE A 68 -6.96 5.69 -9.67
C ILE A 68 -8.19 5.59 -10.55
N GLU A 69 -8.25 4.56 -11.40
CA GLU A 69 -9.21 4.49 -12.50
C GLU A 69 -10.41 3.61 -12.18
N ASP A 70 -10.35 2.75 -11.15
CA ASP A 70 -11.43 1.81 -10.90
C ASP A 70 -12.70 2.49 -10.38
N ARG A 71 -13.86 2.10 -10.93
CA ARG A 71 -15.15 2.61 -10.50
C ARG A 71 -15.55 2.19 -9.08
N SER A 72 -15.03 1.06 -8.58
CA SER A 72 -15.33 0.53 -7.26
C SER A 72 -14.37 1.12 -6.23
N ALA A 73 -14.90 1.90 -5.28
CA ALA A 73 -14.12 2.40 -4.15
C ALA A 73 -13.47 1.26 -3.35
N LEU A 74 -14.11 0.09 -3.27
CA LEU A 74 -13.53 -1.09 -2.63
C LEU A 74 -12.27 -1.60 -3.36
N MET A 75 -12.25 -1.58 -4.69
CA MET A 75 -11.07 -2.00 -5.46
C MET A 75 -9.97 -0.95 -5.38
N ARG A 76 -10.33 0.35 -5.38
CA ARG A 76 -9.34 1.42 -5.19
C ARG A 76 -8.70 1.34 -3.80
N HIS A 77 -9.49 1.15 -2.76
CA HIS A 77 -9.00 0.87 -1.41
C HIS A 77 -8.06 -0.34 -1.39
N GLU A 78 -8.47 -1.49 -1.93
CA GLU A 78 -7.60 -2.68 -1.95
C GLU A 78 -6.29 -2.42 -2.70
N ALA A 79 -6.33 -1.64 -3.78
CA ALA A 79 -5.12 -1.26 -4.50
C ALA A 79 -4.18 -0.40 -3.64
N ALA A 80 -4.69 0.54 -2.84
CA ALA A 80 -3.88 1.28 -1.87
C ALA A 80 -3.28 0.35 -0.81
N TYR A 81 -4.11 -0.52 -0.21
CA TYR A 81 -3.69 -1.50 0.79
C TYR A 81 -2.53 -2.36 0.27
N VAL A 82 -2.72 -2.93 -0.92
CA VAL A 82 -1.72 -3.78 -1.57
C VAL A 82 -0.45 -3.00 -1.91
N LEU A 83 -0.52 -1.76 -2.37
CA LEU A 83 0.67 -0.92 -2.59
C LEU A 83 1.43 -0.67 -1.28
N GLY A 84 0.71 -0.50 -0.16
CA GLY A 84 1.29 -0.43 1.17
C GLY A 84 2.03 -1.70 1.56
N GLN A 85 1.51 -2.87 1.19
CA GLN A 85 2.19 -4.17 1.40
C GLN A 85 3.43 -4.35 0.52
N VAL A 86 3.43 -3.81 -0.71
CA VAL A 86 4.60 -3.85 -1.61
C VAL A 86 5.74 -3.00 -1.06
N GLN A 87 5.43 -1.92 -0.34
CA GLN A 87 6.40 -0.98 0.26
C GLN A 87 7.38 -0.35 -0.75
N SER A 88 7.03 -0.32 -2.05
CA SER A 88 7.89 0.26 -3.08
C SER A 88 7.78 1.78 -3.09
N PRO A 89 8.89 2.53 -3.01
CA PRO A 89 8.87 3.98 -3.16
C PRO A 89 8.40 4.47 -4.54
N HIS A 90 8.28 3.58 -5.53
CA HIS A 90 7.66 3.85 -6.83
C HIS A 90 6.15 4.12 -6.73
N ALA A 91 5.49 3.62 -5.68
CA ALA A 91 4.06 3.82 -5.44
C ALA A 91 3.71 5.20 -4.86
N ILE A 92 4.69 5.96 -4.36
CA ILE A 92 4.44 7.23 -3.64
C ILE A 92 3.63 8.23 -4.48
N PRO A 93 3.94 8.49 -5.78
CA PRO A 93 3.19 9.47 -6.56
C PRO A 93 1.71 9.10 -6.73
N VAL A 94 1.39 7.80 -6.87
CA VAL A 94 0.00 7.37 -7.05
C VAL A 94 -0.78 7.34 -5.74
N LEU A 95 -0.11 6.98 -4.64
CA LEU A 95 -0.69 7.06 -3.29
C LEU A 95 -0.93 8.51 -2.85
N GLU A 96 0.00 9.43 -3.15
CA GLU A 96 -0.21 10.86 -2.95
C GLU A 96 -1.46 11.33 -3.69
N ARG A 97 -1.59 10.97 -4.98
CA ARG A 97 -2.76 11.34 -5.77
C ARG A 97 -4.06 10.79 -5.18
N ALA A 98 -4.05 9.57 -4.63
CA ALA A 98 -5.22 9.00 -3.96
C ALA A 98 -5.55 9.74 -2.65
N LEU A 99 -4.56 9.96 -1.79
CA LEU A 99 -4.71 10.66 -0.51
C LEU A 99 -5.30 12.07 -0.66
N PHE A 100 -4.98 12.80 -1.73
CA PHE A 100 -5.47 14.18 -1.91
C PHE A 100 -6.55 14.33 -2.98
N GLY A 101 -6.89 13.26 -3.70
CA GLY A 101 -7.73 13.32 -4.89
C GLY A 101 -8.90 12.34 -4.92
N ASP A 102 -8.91 11.29 -4.09
CA ASP A 102 -10.04 10.36 -4.07
C ASP A 102 -11.26 10.96 -3.34
N THR A 103 -12.44 10.72 -3.91
CA THR A 103 -13.70 11.17 -3.34
C THR A 103 -14.15 10.40 -2.10
N HIS A 104 -13.61 9.19 -1.89
CA HIS A 104 -14.03 8.31 -0.80
C HIS A 104 -13.02 8.30 0.34
N VAL A 105 -13.49 8.63 1.54
CA VAL A 105 -12.72 8.64 2.80
C VAL A 105 -11.93 7.35 2.98
N MET A 106 -12.58 6.19 2.79
CA MET A 106 -11.97 4.86 2.89
C MET A 106 -10.72 4.71 2.00
N VAL A 107 -10.72 5.27 0.79
CA VAL A 107 -9.56 5.18 -0.12
C VAL A 107 -8.44 6.12 0.31
N ARG A 108 -8.79 7.34 0.77
CA ARG A 108 -7.79 8.32 1.26
C ARG A 108 -7.11 7.84 2.53
N HIS A 109 -7.89 7.32 3.47
CA HIS A 109 -7.45 6.65 4.69
C HIS A 109 -6.41 5.56 4.38
N GLU A 110 -6.77 4.60 3.51
CA GLU A 110 -5.89 3.50 3.14
C GLU A 110 -4.62 3.99 2.39
N ALA A 111 -4.74 5.05 1.58
CA ALA A 111 -3.58 5.68 0.94
C ALA A 111 -2.62 6.32 1.97
N ALA A 112 -3.14 6.92 3.04
CA ALA A 112 -2.32 7.44 4.14
C ALA A 112 -1.56 6.31 4.87
N GLU A 113 -2.25 5.20 5.20
CA GLU A 113 -1.62 4.04 5.84
C GLU A 113 -0.55 3.40 4.94
N ALA A 114 -0.87 3.22 3.65
CA ALA A 114 0.05 2.70 2.65
C ALA A 114 1.31 3.57 2.51
N LEU A 115 1.16 4.90 2.50
CA LEU A 115 2.29 5.82 2.55
C LEU A 115 3.11 5.62 3.83
N GLY A 116 2.47 5.52 5.00
CA GLY A 116 3.12 5.24 6.28
C GLY A 116 4.01 4.00 6.27
N ASN A 117 3.59 2.96 5.55
CA ASN A 117 4.34 1.71 5.38
C ASN A 117 5.58 1.83 4.48
N ILE A 118 5.72 2.91 3.69
CA ILE A 118 6.86 3.14 2.80
C ILE A 118 7.89 4.02 3.53
N MET A 119 9.01 3.42 3.95
CA MET A 119 10.10 4.09 4.68
C MET A 119 11.00 4.97 3.78
N ASP A 120 10.41 5.96 3.11
CA ASP A 120 11.07 6.93 2.23
C ASP A 120 10.92 8.36 2.79
N ASP A 121 11.96 9.18 2.67
CA ASP A 121 11.98 10.56 3.20
C ASP A 121 10.94 11.49 2.54
N ARG A 122 10.45 11.12 1.34
CA ARG A 122 9.38 11.84 0.64
C ARG A 122 8.02 11.71 1.32
N VAL A 123 7.82 10.70 2.17
CA VAL A 123 6.50 10.39 2.74
C VAL A 123 6.10 11.34 3.87
N LEU A 124 7.00 11.65 4.82
CA LEU A 124 6.64 12.47 5.98
C LEU A 124 5.97 13.81 5.61
N PRO A 125 6.49 14.60 4.65
CA PRO A 125 5.83 15.83 4.23
C PRO A 125 4.43 15.62 3.65
N LEU A 126 4.17 14.47 3.02
CA LEU A 126 2.85 14.13 2.49
C LEU A 126 1.88 13.81 3.62
N LEU A 127 2.28 13.00 4.59
CA LEU A 127 1.43 12.69 5.75
C LEU A 127 1.14 13.94 6.59
N GLU A 128 2.14 14.80 6.81
CA GLU A 128 1.95 16.08 7.51
C GLU A 128 0.95 16.99 6.77
N ARG A 129 0.96 16.97 5.43
CA ARG A 129 -0.06 17.67 4.63
C ARG A 129 -1.44 17.03 4.75
N GLY A 130 -1.52 15.73 5.00
CA GLY A 130 -2.78 15.00 5.22
C GLY A 130 -3.47 15.32 6.55
N LEU A 131 -2.77 15.92 7.52
CA LEU A 131 -3.34 16.31 8.83
C LEU A 131 -4.39 17.42 8.77
N VAL A 132 -4.65 17.99 7.58
CA VAL A 132 -5.72 18.96 7.35
C VAL A 132 -6.83 18.42 6.45
N ASP A 133 -6.89 17.10 6.24
CA ASP A 133 -8.02 16.46 5.56
C ASP A 133 -9.34 16.75 6.33
N PRO A 134 -10.46 16.99 5.63
CA PRO A 134 -11.74 17.28 6.28
C PRO A 134 -12.32 16.10 7.07
N ASP A 135 -11.93 14.86 6.75
CA ASP A 135 -12.44 13.65 7.39
C ASP A 135 -11.45 13.13 8.45
N GLU A 136 -11.95 12.94 9.68
CA GLU A 136 -11.15 12.60 10.86
C GLU A 136 -10.40 11.27 10.69
N GLU A 137 -11.00 10.30 10.01
CA GLU A 137 -10.41 8.99 9.73
C GLU A 137 -9.12 9.08 8.89
N VAL A 138 -9.00 10.10 8.03
CA VAL A 138 -7.79 10.32 7.23
C VAL A 138 -6.72 11.00 8.07
N VAL A 139 -7.12 11.95 8.93
CA VAL A 139 -6.22 12.64 9.85
C VAL A 139 -5.60 11.65 10.83
N GLU A 140 -6.41 10.81 11.47
CA GLU A 140 -5.95 9.77 12.41
C GLU A 140 -4.96 8.80 11.74
N SER A 141 -5.24 8.36 10.51
CA SER A 141 -4.29 7.50 9.77
C SER A 141 -2.99 8.21 9.43
N CYS A 142 -3.02 9.50 9.12
CA CYS A 142 -1.80 10.28 8.92
C CYS A 142 -1.00 10.39 10.22
N GLU A 143 -1.64 10.62 11.37
CA GLU A 143 -0.98 10.67 12.68
C GLU A 143 -0.31 9.33 13.02
N VAL A 144 -1.05 8.23 12.90
CA VAL A 144 -0.52 6.88 13.14
C VAL A 144 0.64 6.56 12.20
N ALA A 145 0.51 6.90 10.92
CA ALA A 145 1.56 6.70 9.92
C ALA A 145 2.83 7.50 10.25
N ILE A 146 2.69 8.76 10.67
CA ILE A 146 3.81 9.61 11.10
C ILE A 146 4.51 9.02 12.32
N ASP A 147 3.74 8.61 13.32
CA ASP A 147 4.28 8.02 14.54
C ASP A 147 4.99 6.70 14.26
N ASN A 148 4.42 5.86 13.39
CA ASN A 148 5.06 4.62 12.94
C ASN A 148 6.40 4.90 12.23
N GLN A 149 6.45 5.88 11.32
CA GLN A 149 7.71 6.23 10.66
C GLN A 149 8.77 6.75 11.63
N ARG A 150 8.36 7.58 12.61
CA ARG A 150 9.26 8.09 13.66
C ARG A 150 9.79 6.95 14.52
N TYR A 151 8.93 6.04 14.93
CA TYR A 151 9.31 4.85 15.72
C TYR A 151 10.27 3.93 14.96
N LEU A 152 9.96 3.58 13.71
CA LEU A 152 10.82 2.71 12.91
C LEU A 152 12.18 3.35 12.63
N ARG A 153 12.23 4.67 12.41
CA ARG A 153 13.50 5.41 12.28
C ARG A 153 14.29 5.39 13.58
N SER A 154 13.67 5.61 14.74
CA SER A 154 14.38 5.60 16.02
C SER A 154 14.97 4.22 16.33
N LYS A 155 14.21 3.14 16.06
CA LYS A 155 14.70 1.76 16.21
C LYS A 155 15.86 1.44 15.28
N ARG A 156 15.83 1.95 14.04
CA ARG A 156 16.95 1.81 13.10
C ARG A 156 18.22 2.47 13.63
N PHE A 157 18.12 3.65 14.25
CA PHE A 157 19.28 4.31 14.86
C PHE A 157 19.82 3.57 16.09
N GLU A 158 18.96 2.99 16.93
CA GLU A 158 19.38 2.16 18.07
C GLU A 158 20.18 0.93 17.64
N ALA A 159 19.80 0.28 16.52
CA ALA A 159 20.52 -0.87 15.99
C ALA A 159 21.95 -0.54 15.54
N PHE A 160 22.17 0.61 14.89
CA PHE A 160 23.50 1.04 14.44
C PHE A 160 24.39 1.58 15.57
N ALA A 161 23.81 2.03 16.69
CA ALA A 161 24.57 2.50 17.86
C ALA A 161 25.06 1.36 18.77
N ALA A 162 24.59 0.12 18.52
CA ALA A 162 24.95 -1.07 19.28
C ALA A 162 26.05 -1.93 18.62
N GLU A 163 26.57 -1.51 17.46
CA GLU A 163 27.74 -2.08 16.77
C GLU A 163 29.02 -1.26 17.03
#